data_AF-A0A2Z2M8N6-F1
#
_entry.id   AF-A0A2Z2M8N6-F1
#
_cell.length_a   1.000
_cell.length_b   1.000
_cell.length_c   1.000
_cell.angle_alpha   90.00
_cell.angle_beta   90.00
_cell.angle_gamma   90.00
#
_symmetry.space_group_name_H-M   'P 1'
#
loop_
_entity.id
_entity.type
_entity.pdbx_description
1 polymer ?
#
loop_
_entity_poly.entity_id
_entity_poly.type
_entity_poly.pdbx_seq_one_letter_code
_entity_poly.pdbx_strand_id
1 'polypeptide(L)'
;MQVSGVESGAFPLKAVLLFAGAVIITIIAFMHSLGTGGEYSEVFYLLAISLVAVWVVNSSPQPPQGFVSSINDALLKLGIRNLSVSSETAFGIYVYTLLLLVSGLFYTAPRHSRDLGFLTFGMLFSMPFFRSLIYPPSQEIFGLTAFVLSLSLATSLVFSPNPIIAALQTFLLSLLTLVAIAAQPWAIALPFAFILTFPRKKRNAAYLTLVVLGLFLLGRVGFLLEFSPLLPPLRTVFLQALLPLLLLGYILIFKVKQIRMVLRNTKGPTPFLILLLLAYGVGIFLNPELVPYEVLILTVLSVRMVYHLRNIESRRVRERVLRT
;
A
#
# COMPACT_ATOMS: atom_id res chain seq x y z
N MET A 1 23.50 21.31 37.77
CA MET A 1 22.99 20.15 37.03
C MET A 1 21.58 19.89 37.53
N GLN A 2 20.60 20.61 36.98
CA GLN A 2 19.18 20.41 37.32
C GLN A 2 18.63 19.39 36.33
N VAL A 3 18.22 18.23 36.83
CA VAL A 3 17.44 17.26 36.08
C VAL A 3 16.05 17.88 35.92
N SER A 4 15.82 18.49 34.76
CA SER A 4 14.51 18.99 34.35
C SER A 4 13.53 17.82 34.34
N GLY A 5 12.47 17.94 35.15
CA GLY A 5 11.39 16.98 35.23
C GLY A 5 10.83 16.67 33.84
N VAL A 6 10.78 15.39 33.52
CA VAL A 6 9.95 14.87 32.44
C VAL A 6 8.51 15.04 32.93
N GLU A 7 7.89 16.17 32.61
CA GLU A 7 6.44 16.27 32.67
C GLU A 7 5.90 15.19 31.74
N SER A 8 5.40 14.11 32.33
CA SER A 8 4.59 13.12 31.64
C SER A 8 3.34 13.84 31.13
N GLY A 9 3.42 14.37 29.92
CA GLY A 9 2.31 14.99 29.22
C GLY A 9 1.25 13.95 28.95
N ALA A 10 0.39 13.72 29.94
CA ALA A 10 -0.76 12.86 29.80
C ALA A 10 -1.57 13.37 28.61
N PHE A 11 -1.81 12.49 27.65
CA PHE A 11 -2.60 12.77 26.46
C PHE A 11 -3.94 13.39 26.93
N PRO A 12 -4.33 14.58 26.46
CA PRO A 12 -5.60 15.15 26.86
C PRO A 12 -6.68 14.14 26.47
N LEU A 13 -7.49 13.71 27.44
CA LEU A 13 -8.48 12.63 27.27
C LEU A 13 -9.30 12.79 25.98
N LYS A 14 -9.63 14.03 25.62
CA LYS A 14 -10.30 14.39 24.37
C LYS A 14 -9.56 13.90 23.12
N ALA A 15 -8.25 14.07 23.03
CA ALA A 15 -7.48 13.65 21.86
C ALA A 15 -7.32 12.13 21.77
N VAL A 16 -7.23 11.43 22.92
CA VAL A 16 -7.29 9.95 22.95
C VAL A 16 -8.63 9.45 22.43
N LEU A 17 -9.73 10.04 22.91
CA LEU A 17 -11.08 9.67 22.49
C LEU A 17 -11.31 9.95 21.01
N LEU A 18 -10.83 11.10 20.50
CA LEU A 18 -10.90 11.44 19.08
C LEU A 18 -10.10 10.46 18.22
N PHE A 19 -8.87 10.12 18.64
CA PHE A 19 -8.04 9.15 17.95
C PHE A 19 -8.67 7.75 17.93
N ALA A 20 -9.09 7.26 19.10
CA ALA A 20 -9.76 5.97 19.23
C ALA A 20 -11.05 5.93 18.39
N GLY A 21 -11.85 7.00 18.42
CA GLY A 21 -13.03 7.16 17.58
C GLY A 21 -12.68 7.08 16.10
N ALA A 22 -11.67 7.80 15.63
CA ALA A 22 -11.22 7.77 14.24
C ALA A 22 -10.76 6.37 13.81
N VAL A 23 -10.00 5.67 14.66
CA VAL A 23 -9.56 4.28 14.42
C VAL A 23 -10.76 3.34 14.31
N ILE A 24 -11.68 3.38 15.28
CA ILE A 24 -12.88 2.52 15.30
C ILE A 24 -13.76 2.78 14.09
N ILE A 25 -14.04 4.04 13.76
CA ILE A 25 -14.84 4.42 12.59
C ILE A 25 -14.17 3.90 11.31
N THR A 26 -12.85 4.04 11.20
CA THR A 26 -12.08 3.56 10.05
C THR A 26 -12.17 2.03 9.92
N ILE A 27 -12.02 1.29 11.03
CA ILE A 27 -12.18 -0.17 11.05
C ILE A 27 -13.58 -0.57 10.60
N ILE A 28 -14.63 0.04 11.17
CA ILE A 28 -16.02 -0.26 10.83
C ILE A 28 -16.29 0.04 9.34
N ALA A 29 -15.82 1.17 8.83
CA ALA A 29 -15.99 1.55 7.43
C ALA A 29 -15.33 0.54 6.48
N PHE A 30 -14.11 0.10 6.78
CA PHE A 30 -13.42 -0.92 5.98
C PHE A 30 -14.06 -2.29 6.11
N MET A 31 -14.48 -2.72 7.32
CA MET A 31 -15.21 -3.97 7.50
C MET A 31 -16.48 -3.99 6.66
N HIS A 32 -17.30 -2.95 6.76
CA HIS A 32 -18.55 -2.85 6.01
C HIS A 32 -18.32 -2.88 4.50
N SER A 33 -17.31 -2.14 4.03
CA SER A 33 -16.98 -2.15 2.60
C SER A 33 -16.41 -3.50 2.13
N LEU A 34 -15.58 -4.16 2.95
CA LEU A 34 -14.99 -5.45 2.64
C LEU A 34 -16.02 -6.57 2.64
N GLY A 35 -16.98 -6.58 3.57
CA GLY A 35 -18.05 -7.60 3.65
C GLY A 35 -18.83 -7.78 2.34
N THR A 36 -18.88 -6.75 1.48
CA THR A 36 -19.49 -6.82 0.14
C THR A 36 -18.61 -7.47 -0.95
N GLY A 37 -17.33 -7.70 -0.66
CA GLY A 37 -16.28 -8.08 -1.63
C GLY A 37 -15.70 -9.50 -1.45
N GLY A 38 -16.14 -10.28 -0.46
CA GLY A 38 -15.74 -11.67 -0.29
C GLY A 38 -16.31 -12.28 0.98
N GLU A 39 -16.65 -13.57 0.92
CA GLU A 39 -17.41 -14.32 1.93
C GLU A 39 -16.86 -14.20 3.36
N TYR A 40 -15.52 -14.11 3.50
CA TYR A 40 -14.85 -14.03 4.80
C TYR A 40 -13.90 -12.83 4.93
N SER A 41 -14.03 -11.86 4.03
CA SER A 41 -13.06 -10.75 3.94
C SER A 41 -13.06 -9.84 5.17
N GLU A 42 -14.22 -9.58 5.79
CA GLU A 42 -14.34 -8.82 7.02
C GLU A 42 -13.72 -9.54 8.23
N VAL A 43 -13.90 -10.86 8.32
CA VAL A 43 -13.35 -11.70 9.39
C VAL A 43 -11.83 -11.74 9.31
N PHE A 44 -11.28 -11.97 8.11
CA PHE A 44 -9.83 -11.95 7.92
C PHE A 44 -9.22 -10.55 8.10
N TYR A 45 -9.95 -9.49 7.76
CA TYR A 45 -9.51 -8.13 8.01
C TYR A 45 -9.44 -7.82 9.50
N LEU A 46 -10.46 -8.19 10.28
CA LEU A 46 -10.42 -8.10 11.73
C LEU A 46 -9.25 -8.89 12.31
N LEU A 47 -9.03 -10.12 11.85
CA LEU A 47 -7.91 -10.94 12.29
C LEU A 47 -6.56 -10.24 12.02
N ALA A 48 -6.38 -9.66 10.83
CA ALA A 48 -5.17 -8.91 10.49
C ALA A 48 -4.97 -7.68 11.39
N ILE A 49 -6.02 -6.91 11.65
CA ILE A 49 -5.97 -5.77 12.59
C ILE A 49 -5.62 -6.25 14.00
N SER A 50 -6.24 -7.33 14.49
CA SER A 50 -5.96 -7.88 15.82
C SER A 50 -4.51 -8.33 15.94
N LEU A 51 -3.96 -9.00 14.92
CA LEU A 51 -2.55 -9.40 14.89
C LEU A 51 -1.62 -8.17 14.96
N VAL A 52 -1.95 -7.12 14.22
CA VAL A 52 -1.18 -5.86 14.23
C VAL A 52 -1.32 -5.15 15.57
N ALA A 53 -2.51 -5.09 16.16
CA ALA A 53 -2.73 -4.50 17.48
C ALA A 53 -1.92 -5.23 18.56
N VAL A 54 -1.96 -6.56 18.57
CA VAL A 54 -1.14 -7.39 19.47
C VAL A 54 0.35 -7.13 19.24
N TRP A 55 0.80 -7.04 17.98
CA TRP A 55 2.18 -6.73 17.67
C TRP A 55 2.61 -5.34 18.16
N VAL A 56 1.79 -4.30 17.98
CA VAL A 56 2.05 -2.94 18.45
C VAL A 56 2.09 -2.89 19.98
N VAL A 57 1.16 -3.56 20.68
CA VAL A 57 1.15 -3.61 22.14
C VAL A 57 2.42 -4.31 22.67
N ASN A 58 2.79 -5.45 22.08
CA ASN A 58 3.95 -6.23 22.51
C ASN A 58 5.29 -5.56 22.18
N SER A 59 5.37 -4.79 21.10
CA SER A 59 6.59 -4.10 20.68
C SER A 59 6.79 -2.74 21.35
N SER A 60 5.73 -2.20 21.97
CA SER A 60 5.69 -0.87 22.62
C SER A 60 6.54 0.19 21.88
N PRO A 61 6.24 0.47 20.58
CA PRO A 61 7.06 1.36 19.78
C PRO A 61 7.10 2.76 20.40
N GLN A 62 8.29 3.23 20.76
CA GLN A 62 8.49 4.65 21.04
C GLN A 62 8.93 5.32 19.74
N PRO A 63 8.17 6.31 19.22
CA PRO A 63 8.57 7.00 18.01
C PRO A 63 9.93 7.67 18.21
N PRO A 64 10.94 7.36 17.38
CA PRO A 64 12.24 7.98 17.52
C PRO A 64 12.14 9.49 17.23
N GLN A 65 13.02 10.29 17.81
CA GLN A 65 13.06 11.74 17.57
C GLN A 65 13.19 12.09 16.08
N GLY A 66 13.89 11.25 15.31
CA GLY A 66 13.96 11.36 13.86
C GLY A 66 12.59 11.31 13.20
N PHE A 67 11.70 10.41 13.63
CA PHE A 67 10.34 10.32 13.07
C PHE A 67 9.47 11.53 13.44
N VAL A 68 9.56 12.00 14.69
CA VAL A 68 8.81 13.19 15.15
C VAL A 68 9.26 14.45 14.41
N SER A 69 10.57 14.68 14.30
CA SER A 69 11.14 15.81 13.55
C SER A 69 10.73 15.77 12.08
N SER A 70 10.72 14.60 11.46
CA SER A 70 10.24 14.43 10.08
C SER A 70 8.81 14.90 9.86
N ILE A 71 7.90 14.60 10.79
CA ILE A 71 6.51 15.04 10.71
C ILE A 71 6.43 16.56 10.87
N ASN A 72 7.18 17.11 11.83
CA ASN A 72 7.24 18.56 12.04
C ASN A 72 7.81 19.28 10.82
N ASP A 73 8.88 18.77 10.22
CA ASP A 73 9.47 19.32 9.01
C ASP A 73 8.49 19.28 7.83
N ALA A 74 7.74 18.18 7.69
CA ALA A 74 6.67 18.10 6.69
C ALA A 74 5.58 19.16 6.94
N LEU A 75 5.14 19.35 8.18
CA LEU A 75 4.15 20.39 8.53
C LEU A 75 4.69 21.81 8.23
N LEU A 76 5.96 22.07 8.57
CA LEU A 76 6.62 23.34 8.29
C LEU A 76 6.70 23.63 6.79
N LYS A 77 7.10 22.63 5.98
CA LYS A 77 7.13 22.74 4.52
C LYS A 77 5.72 22.97 3.95
N LEU A 78 4.68 22.40 4.56
CA LEU A 78 3.27 22.67 4.20
C LEU A 78 2.76 24.05 4.68
N GLY A 79 3.60 24.84 5.36
CA GLY A 79 3.24 26.18 5.86
C GLY A 79 2.55 26.19 7.23
N ILE A 80 2.47 25.04 7.91
CA ILE A 80 1.86 24.90 9.24
C ILE A 80 2.94 25.14 10.29
N ARG A 81 3.12 26.40 10.71
CA ARG A 81 4.25 26.84 11.56
C ARG A 81 4.01 26.74 13.07
N ASN A 82 2.74 26.70 13.50
CA ASN A 82 2.38 26.79 14.92
C ASN A 82 1.96 25.45 15.53
N LEU A 83 2.18 24.34 14.81
CA LEU A 83 1.81 23.01 15.26
C LEU A 83 3.07 22.17 15.44
N SER A 84 3.44 21.88 16.68
CA SER A 84 4.46 20.91 17.01
C SER A 84 3.80 19.59 17.39
N VAL A 85 4.20 18.50 16.74
CA VAL A 85 3.72 17.15 17.01
C VAL A 85 4.51 16.58 18.18
N SER A 86 3.79 16.16 19.23
CA SER A 86 4.36 15.43 20.36
C SER A 86 4.69 13.98 19.99
N SER A 87 5.55 13.32 20.76
CA SER A 87 5.89 11.90 20.55
C SER A 87 4.66 11.00 20.57
N GLU A 88 3.69 11.28 21.44
CA GLU A 88 2.47 10.49 21.56
C GLU A 88 1.54 10.72 20.36
N THR A 89 1.47 11.96 19.85
CA THR A 89 0.71 12.26 18.62
C THR A 89 1.35 11.58 17.41
N ALA A 90 2.68 11.57 17.33
CA ALA A 90 3.42 10.84 16.31
C ALA A 90 3.15 9.33 16.39
N PHE A 91 3.06 8.76 17.60
CA PHE A 91 2.66 7.37 17.79
C PHE A 91 1.25 7.09 17.26
N GLY A 92 0.28 7.97 17.54
CA GLY A 92 -1.07 7.87 16.98
C GLY A 92 -1.06 7.91 15.44
N ILE A 93 -0.31 8.83 14.84
CA ILE A 93 -0.13 8.92 13.38
C ILE A 93 0.47 7.64 12.83
N TYR A 94 1.49 7.08 13.48
CA TYR A 94 2.11 5.82 13.12
C TYR A 94 1.10 4.66 13.12
N VAL A 95 0.35 4.49 14.20
CA VAL A 95 -0.68 3.44 14.32
C VAL A 95 -1.77 3.60 13.27
N TYR A 96 -2.22 4.83 13.02
CA TYR A 96 -3.22 5.11 11.99
C TYR A 96 -2.70 4.81 10.58
N THR A 97 -1.45 5.16 10.30
CA THR A 97 -0.80 4.87 9.02
C THR A 97 -0.67 3.37 8.81
N LEU A 98 -0.31 2.63 9.85
CA LEU A 98 -0.23 1.17 9.82
C LEU A 98 -1.61 0.53 9.58
N LEU A 99 -2.67 1.06 10.20
CA LEU A 99 -4.04 0.63 9.91
C LEU A 99 -4.36 0.82 8.42
N LEU A 100 -4.11 2.01 7.86
CA LEU A 100 -4.34 2.29 6.45
C LEU A 100 -3.52 1.39 5.51
N LEU A 101 -2.27 1.08 5.87
CA LEU A 101 -1.43 0.14 5.13
C LEU A 101 -2.10 -1.22 5.05
N VAL A 102 -2.50 -1.77 6.20
CA VAL A 102 -3.15 -3.09 6.29
C VAL A 102 -4.47 -3.09 5.53
N SER A 103 -5.32 -2.08 5.71
CA SER A 103 -6.56 -1.94 4.94
C SER A 103 -6.27 -1.88 3.43
N GLY A 104 -5.28 -1.10 3.03
CA GLY A 104 -4.84 -0.97 1.64
C GLY A 104 -4.44 -2.30 1.01
N LEU A 105 -3.72 -3.16 1.74
CA LEU A 105 -3.32 -4.49 1.27
C LEU A 105 -4.53 -5.36 0.90
N PHE A 106 -5.62 -5.31 1.66
CA PHE A 106 -6.85 -6.04 1.31
C PHE A 106 -7.45 -5.57 -0.02
N TYR A 107 -7.34 -4.27 -0.29
CA TYR A 107 -7.83 -3.69 -1.53
C TYR A 107 -6.86 -3.83 -2.72
N THR A 108 -5.69 -4.45 -2.54
CA THR A 108 -4.87 -4.86 -3.69
C THR A 108 -5.39 -6.15 -4.34
N ALA A 109 -6.06 -7.01 -3.57
CA ALA A 109 -6.66 -8.25 -4.05
C ALA A 109 -7.86 -8.00 -5.00
N PRO A 110 -8.29 -8.95 -5.84
CA PRO A 110 -9.45 -8.77 -6.71
C PRO A 110 -10.75 -8.48 -5.94
N ARG A 111 -11.67 -7.67 -6.51
CA ARG A 111 -12.88 -7.19 -5.83
C ARG A 111 -13.80 -8.29 -5.28
N HIS A 112 -13.87 -9.43 -5.94
CA HIS A 112 -14.72 -10.57 -5.55
C HIS A 112 -13.98 -11.60 -4.67
N SER A 113 -12.73 -11.33 -4.32
CA SER A 113 -11.93 -12.17 -3.44
C SER A 113 -10.99 -11.32 -2.60
N ARG A 114 -11.58 -10.33 -1.92
CA ARG A 114 -10.84 -9.44 -1.01
C ARG A 114 -10.26 -10.17 0.21
N ASP A 115 -10.81 -11.34 0.53
CA ASP A 115 -10.28 -12.30 1.50
C ASP A 115 -8.82 -12.70 1.20
N LEU A 116 -8.43 -12.78 -0.09
CA LEU A 116 -7.04 -13.02 -0.48
C LEU A 116 -6.09 -11.88 -0.08
N GLY A 117 -6.63 -10.72 0.28
CA GLY A 117 -5.90 -9.65 0.95
C GLY A 117 -5.13 -10.12 2.19
N PHE A 118 -5.70 -11.07 2.92
CA PHE A 118 -5.08 -11.69 4.08
C PHE A 118 -3.80 -12.46 3.74
N LEU A 119 -3.75 -13.09 2.55
CA LEU A 119 -2.52 -13.74 2.08
C LEU A 119 -1.45 -12.72 1.74
N THR A 120 -1.82 -11.59 1.13
CA THR A 120 -0.89 -10.49 0.85
C THR A 120 -0.32 -9.93 2.15
N PHE A 121 -1.19 -9.68 3.14
CA PHE A 121 -0.81 -9.27 4.49
C PHE A 121 0.14 -10.28 5.14
N GLY A 122 -0.23 -11.56 5.21
CA GLY A 122 0.56 -12.61 5.85
C GLY A 122 1.93 -12.81 5.19
N MET A 123 1.98 -12.80 3.86
CA MET A 123 3.25 -12.89 3.13
C MET A 123 4.17 -11.72 3.45
N LEU A 124 3.69 -10.47 3.41
CA LEU A 124 4.52 -9.31 3.71
C LEU A 124 4.94 -9.26 5.19
N PHE A 125 3.99 -9.36 6.12
CA PHE A 125 4.29 -9.25 7.55
C PHE A 125 5.08 -10.43 8.12
N SER A 126 5.08 -11.59 7.44
CA SER A 126 5.98 -12.70 7.81
C SER A 126 7.45 -12.41 7.49
N MET A 127 7.75 -11.53 6.53
CA MET A 127 9.12 -11.18 6.15
C MET A 127 9.75 -10.23 7.19
N PRO A 128 10.84 -10.62 7.89
CA PRO A 128 11.56 -9.71 8.79
C PRO A 128 11.99 -8.39 8.13
N PHE A 129 12.40 -8.43 6.86
CA PHE A 129 12.75 -7.26 6.05
C PHE A 129 11.58 -6.28 5.93
N PHE A 130 10.38 -6.75 5.58
CA PHE A 130 9.25 -5.85 5.46
C PHE A 130 8.87 -5.25 6.83
N ARG A 131 8.97 -6.06 7.89
CA ARG A 131 8.76 -5.58 9.27
C ARG A 131 9.78 -4.53 9.69
N SER A 132 11.04 -4.62 9.27
CA SER A 132 12.06 -3.61 9.60
C SER A 132 11.83 -2.27 8.90
N LEU A 133 11.05 -2.23 7.80
CA LEU A 133 10.69 -0.98 7.13
C LEU A 133 9.55 -0.23 7.83
N ILE A 134 8.70 -0.97 8.54
CA ILE A 134 7.57 -0.40 9.30
C ILE A 134 7.89 -0.24 10.78
N TYR A 135 8.90 -0.92 11.31
CA TYR A 135 9.32 -0.82 12.71
C TYR A 135 10.84 -0.81 12.84
N PRO A 136 11.42 0.11 13.63
CA PRO A 136 10.76 1.15 14.44
C PRO A 136 10.05 2.22 13.57
N PRO A 137 9.16 3.06 14.14
CA PRO A 137 8.46 4.10 13.38
C PRO A 137 9.43 4.98 12.61
N SER A 138 9.27 5.06 11.30
CA SER A 138 10.16 5.79 10.39
C SER A 138 9.35 6.45 9.28
N GLN A 139 9.94 7.39 8.53
CA GLN A 139 9.26 8.04 7.41
C GLN A 139 8.81 7.05 6.31
N GLU A 140 9.46 5.88 6.23
CA GLU A 140 9.21 4.83 5.25
C GLU A 140 7.75 4.39 5.20
N ILE A 141 7.13 4.31 6.37
CA ILE A 141 5.76 3.83 6.49
C ILE A 141 4.79 4.74 5.72
N PHE A 142 5.05 6.05 5.64
CA PHE A 142 4.20 6.97 4.87
C PHE A 142 4.32 6.71 3.36
N GLY A 143 5.55 6.54 2.85
CA GLY A 143 5.80 6.24 1.44
C GLY A 143 5.20 4.88 1.03
N LEU A 144 5.48 3.83 1.82
CA LEU A 144 4.92 2.50 1.61
C LEU A 144 3.39 2.51 1.66
N THR A 145 2.80 3.22 2.61
CA THR A 145 1.34 3.30 2.76
C THR A 145 0.71 4.04 1.59
N ALA A 146 1.25 5.21 1.22
CA ALA A 146 0.77 5.96 0.06
C ALA A 146 0.90 5.15 -1.24
N PHE A 147 1.99 4.39 -1.38
CA PHE A 147 2.18 3.47 -2.51
C PHE A 147 1.14 2.34 -2.53
N VAL A 148 0.92 1.66 -1.40
CA VAL A 148 -0.10 0.60 -1.28
C VAL A 148 -1.50 1.13 -1.54
N LEU A 149 -1.85 2.29 -1.00
CA LEU A 149 -3.15 2.91 -1.24
C LEU A 149 -3.31 3.32 -2.70
N SER A 150 -2.25 3.80 -3.35
CA SER A 150 -2.24 4.09 -4.79
C SER A 150 -2.44 2.82 -5.62
N LEU A 151 -1.74 1.73 -5.30
CA LEU A 151 -1.94 0.43 -5.93
C LEU A 151 -3.34 -0.11 -5.70
N SER A 152 -3.83 -0.03 -4.48
CA SER A 152 -5.18 -0.43 -4.08
C SER A 152 -6.22 0.30 -4.92
N LEU A 153 -6.16 1.62 -5.01
CA LEU A 153 -7.06 2.40 -5.85
C LEU A 153 -6.89 2.04 -7.32
N ALA A 154 -5.68 2.10 -7.87
CA ALA A 154 -5.42 1.78 -9.28
C ALA A 154 -5.96 0.41 -9.70
N THR A 155 -5.81 -0.59 -8.84
CA THR A 155 -6.23 -1.97 -9.11
C THR A 155 -7.70 -2.26 -8.75
N SER A 156 -8.32 -1.41 -7.93
CA SER A 156 -9.71 -1.49 -7.48
C SER A 156 -10.67 -0.57 -8.22
N LEU A 157 -10.16 0.32 -9.08
CA LEU A 157 -10.95 1.24 -9.88
C LEU A 157 -11.85 0.48 -10.86
N VAL A 158 -12.98 0.00 -10.35
CA VAL A 158 -14.17 -0.30 -11.14
C VAL A 158 -14.79 1.06 -11.42
N PHE A 159 -14.47 1.61 -12.59
CA PHE A 159 -14.87 2.96 -12.97
C PHE A 159 -16.37 3.14 -12.75
N SER A 160 -16.74 3.91 -11.72
CA SER A 160 -18.13 4.23 -11.42
C SER A 160 -18.73 5.00 -12.60
N PRO A 161 -19.96 4.68 -13.04
CA PRO A 161 -20.66 5.47 -14.05
C PRO A 161 -20.98 6.89 -13.55
N ASN A 162 -20.98 7.10 -12.22
CA ASN A 162 -21.21 8.41 -11.63
C ASN A 162 -19.96 9.30 -11.79
N PRO A 163 -20.05 10.44 -12.50
CA PRO A 163 -18.92 11.31 -12.78
C PRO A 163 -18.31 11.93 -11.52
N ILE A 164 -19.10 12.18 -10.47
CA ILE A 164 -18.64 12.76 -9.21
C ILE A 164 -17.76 11.77 -8.46
N ILE A 165 -18.24 10.52 -8.32
CA ILE A 165 -17.47 9.43 -7.70
C ILE A 165 -16.18 9.19 -8.50
N ALA A 166 -16.28 9.22 -9.83
CA ALA A 166 -15.13 9.08 -10.70
C ALA A 166 -14.09 10.20 -10.51
N ALA A 167 -14.53 11.46 -10.39
CA ALA A 167 -13.65 12.60 -10.14
C ALA A 167 -12.97 12.48 -8.77
N LEU A 168 -13.73 12.16 -7.72
CA LEU A 168 -13.19 11.97 -6.37
C LEU A 168 -12.13 10.85 -6.33
N GLN A 169 -12.41 9.70 -6.96
CA GLN A 169 -11.44 8.61 -7.08
C GLN A 169 -10.16 9.03 -7.79
N THR A 170 -10.28 9.79 -8.88
CA THR A 170 -9.13 10.28 -9.64
C THR A 170 -8.33 11.32 -8.84
N PHE A 171 -9.01 12.20 -8.10
CA PHE A 171 -8.37 13.14 -7.19
C PHE A 171 -7.61 12.41 -6.08
N LEU A 172 -8.25 11.48 -5.38
CA LEU A 172 -7.62 10.68 -4.32
C LEU A 172 -6.43 9.86 -4.83
N LEU A 173 -6.55 9.23 -6.00
CA LEU A 173 -5.43 8.52 -6.61
C LEU A 173 -4.27 9.48 -6.93
N SER A 174 -4.56 10.67 -7.46
CA SER A 174 -3.54 11.69 -7.74
C SER A 174 -2.83 12.13 -6.47
N LEU A 175 -3.59 12.44 -5.41
CA LEU A 175 -3.06 12.86 -4.12
C LEU A 175 -2.16 11.78 -3.49
N LEU A 176 -2.62 10.53 -3.45
CA LEU A 176 -1.82 9.42 -2.91
C LEU A 176 -0.58 9.12 -3.75
N THR A 177 -0.69 9.25 -5.08
CA THR A 177 0.47 9.11 -5.97
C THR A 177 1.49 10.21 -5.68
N LEU A 178 1.04 11.45 -5.48
CA LEU A 178 1.91 12.58 -5.14
C LEU A 178 2.61 12.39 -3.80
N VAL A 179 1.89 11.91 -2.78
CA VAL A 179 2.50 11.57 -1.48
C VAL A 179 3.53 10.45 -1.66
N ALA A 180 3.22 9.42 -2.46
CA ALA A 180 4.16 8.36 -2.78
C ALA A 180 5.41 8.89 -3.52
N ILE A 181 5.25 9.83 -4.46
CA ILE A 181 6.39 10.45 -5.19
C ILE A 181 7.20 11.37 -4.29
N ALA A 182 6.54 12.15 -3.43
CA ALA A 182 7.21 13.01 -2.47
C ALA A 182 8.03 12.22 -1.45
N ALA A 183 7.52 11.05 -1.04
CA ALA A 183 8.22 10.12 -0.17
C ALA A 183 9.30 9.32 -0.92
N GLN A 184 9.06 8.99 -2.20
CA GLN A 184 9.94 8.21 -3.07
C GLN A 184 9.86 8.70 -4.51
N PRO A 185 10.86 9.40 -5.03
CA PRO A 185 10.85 9.91 -6.40
C PRO A 185 10.56 8.83 -7.45
N TRP A 186 11.01 7.59 -7.19
CA TRP A 186 10.80 6.43 -8.06
C TRP A 186 9.33 5.99 -8.18
N ALA A 187 8.44 6.41 -7.27
CA ALA A 187 7.00 6.23 -7.41
C ALA A 187 6.41 6.92 -8.65
N ILE A 188 7.21 7.73 -9.37
CA ILE A 188 6.84 8.28 -10.67
C ILE A 188 6.56 7.19 -11.72
N ALA A 189 7.01 5.94 -11.51
CA ALA A 189 6.62 4.81 -12.34
C ALA A 189 5.10 4.52 -12.29
N LEU A 190 4.41 4.83 -11.19
CA LEU A 190 2.97 4.64 -11.02
C LEU A 190 2.14 5.31 -12.13
N PRO A 191 2.26 6.64 -12.37
CA PRO A 191 1.48 7.30 -13.39
C PRO A 191 1.76 6.78 -14.80
N PHE A 192 3.02 6.52 -15.14
CA PHE A 192 3.36 5.94 -16.44
C PHE A 192 2.75 4.56 -16.64
N ALA A 193 2.91 3.66 -15.67
CA ALA A 193 2.36 2.33 -15.77
C ALA A 193 0.82 2.36 -15.84
N PHE A 194 0.18 3.24 -15.08
CA PHE A 194 -1.28 3.40 -15.10
C PHE A 194 -1.78 3.82 -16.49
N ILE A 195 -1.15 4.82 -17.09
CA ILE A 195 -1.58 5.36 -18.39
C ILE A 195 -1.40 4.33 -19.52
N LEU A 196 -0.30 3.58 -19.49
CA LEU A 196 0.01 2.57 -20.51
C LEU A 196 -0.89 1.34 -20.43
N THR A 197 -1.42 1.02 -19.25
CA THR A 197 -2.15 -0.25 -19.01
C THR A 197 -3.67 -0.08 -18.99
N PHE A 198 -4.19 1.10 -18.63
CA PHE A 198 -5.63 1.38 -18.60
C PHE A 198 -6.10 2.17 -19.83
N PRO A 199 -7.06 1.66 -20.64
CA PRO A 199 -7.45 2.25 -21.92
C PRO A 199 -8.45 3.42 -21.80
N ARG A 200 -8.19 4.43 -20.96
CA ARG A 200 -9.14 5.53 -20.63
C ARG A 200 -8.52 6.92 -20.79
N LYS A 201 -8.35 7.36 -22.04
CA LYS A 201 -7.67 8.61 -22.43
C LYS A 201 -8.04 9.84 -21.58
N LYS A 202 -9.33 10.13 -21.36
CA LYS A 202 -9.78 11.34 -20.63
C LYS A 202 -9.42 11.32 -19.13
N ARG A 203 -9.64 10.20 -18.43
CA ARG A 203 -9.32 10.09 -17.00
C ARG A 203 -7.82 9.96 -16.76
N ASN A 204 -7.13 9.25 -17.64
CA ASN A 204 -5.67 9.17 -17.64
C ASN A 204 -5.06 10.57 -17.82
N ALA A 205 -5.62 11.40 -18.71
CA ALA A 205 -5.20 12.78 -18.87
C ALA A 205 -5.46 13.61 -17.60
N ALA A 206 -6.66 13.53 -17.01
CA ALA A 206 -6.96 14.24 -15.76
C ALA A 206 -6.04 13.84 -14.61
N TYR A 207 -5.82 12.54 -14.42
CA TYR A 207 -4.88 11.99 -13.44
C TYR A 207 -3.46 12.50 -13.69
N LEU A 208 -2.96 12.41 -14.92
CA LEU A 208 -1.62 12.91 -15.26
C LEU A 208 -1.49 14.40 -15.04
N THR A 209 -2.48 15.21 -15.45
CA THR A 209 -2.47 16.66 -15.23
C THR A 209 -2.42 16.99 -13.75
N LEU A 210 -3.21 16.31 -12.92
CA LEU A 210 -3.19 16.52 -11.46
C LEU A 210 -1.85 16.12 -10.85
N VAL A 211 -1.26 15.01 -11.28
CA VAL A 211 0.07 14.59 -10.82
C VAL A 211 1.15 15.58 -11.27
N VAL A 212 1.17 16.01 -12.53
CA VAL A 212 2.15 16.99 -13.03
C VAL A 212 2.01 18.33 -12.32
N LEU A 213 0.79 18.83 -12.15
CA LEU A 213 0.52 20.05 -11.39
C LEU A 213 0.98 19.92 -9.94
N GLY A 214 0.67 18.79 -9.30
CA GLY A 214 1.11 18.49 -7.95
C GLY A 214 2.62 18.44 -7.82
N LEU A 215 3.33 17.79 -8.76
CA LEU A 215 4.80 17.75 -8.77
C LEU A 215 5.41 19.14 -8.93
N PHE A 216 4.83 19.99 -9.78
CA PHE A 216 5.24 21.38 -9.90
C PHE A 216 5.09 22.15 -8.57
N LEU A 217 3.96 21.96 -7.87
CA LEU A 217 3.73 22.57 -6.56
C LEU A 217 4.68 22.02 -5.48
N LEU A 218 4.91 20.70 -5.45
CA LEU A 218 5.85 20.06 -4.53
C LEU A 218 7.28 20.59 -4.75
N GLY A 219 7.70 20.73 -6.00
CA GLY A 219 9.00 21.28 -6.36
C GLY A 219 9.17 22.74 -5.94
N ARG A 220 8.11 23.56 -6.06
CA ARG A 220 8.11 24.96 -5.59
C ARG A 220 8.29 25.09 -4.09
N VAL A 221 7.77 24.12 -3.32
CA VAL A 221 7.80 24.13 -1.85
C VAL A 221 9.03 23.38 -1.31
N GLY A 222 9.81 22.70 -2.16
CA GLY A 222 10.92 21.85 -1.73
C GLY A 222 10.45 20.64 -0.89
N PHE A 223 9.21 20.20 -1.13
CA PHE A 223 8.61 19.05 -0.45
C PHE A 223 9.05 17.76 -1.12
N LEU A 224 10.33 17.42 -0.92
CA LEU A 224 10.86 16.08 -1.13
C LEU A 224 11.30 15.56 0.24
N LEU A 225 10.83 14.37 0.59
CA LEU A 225 11.32 13.65 1.75
C LEU A 225 12.56 12.90 1.27
N GLU A 226 13.72 13.27 1.80
CA GLU A 226 14.95 12.52 1.53
C GLU A 226 14.86 11.16 2.21
N PHE A 227 15.19 10.13 1.45
CA PHE A 227 15.01 8.75 1.85
C PHE A 227 16.27 7.95 1.56
N SER A 228 16.67 7.13 2.52
CA SER A 228 17.72 6.12 2.35
C SER A 228 17.51 5.02 3.41
N PRO A 229 16.72 3.97 3.11
CA PRO A 229 16.50 2.86 4.02
C PRO A 229 17.79 2.09 4.21
N LEU A 230 18.00 1.59 5.42
CA LEU A 230 19.06 0.62 5.66
C LEU A 230 18.60 -0.75 5.13
N LEU A 231 18.98 -1.08 3.90
CA LEU A 231 18.57 -2.33 3.28
C LEU A 231 19.45 -3.49 3.75
N PRO A 232 18.86 -4.64 4.15
CA PRO A 232 19.64 -5.84 4.35
C PRO A 232 20.21 -6.32 3.01
N PRO A 233 21.24 -7.20 3.03
CA PRO A 233 21.81 -7.77 1.81
C PRO A 233 20.73 -8.37 0.92
N LEU A 234 20.78 -8.11 -0.39
CA LEU A 234 19.78 -8.57 -1.35
C LEU A 234 19.48 -10.07 -1.23
N ARG A 235 20.52 -10.89 -1.00
CA ARG A 235 20.39 -12.35 -0.76
C ARG A 235 19.38 -12.66 0.34
N THR A 236 19.42 -11.92 1.44
CA THR A 236 18.50 -12.08 2.58
C THR A 236 17.07 -11.72 2.18
N VAL A 237 16.89 -10.63 1.41
CA VAL A 237 15.57 -10.25 0.90
C VAL A 237 15.02 -11.31 -0.05
N PHE A 238 15.83 -11.83 -0.97
CA PHE A 238 15.42 -12.90 -1.88
C PHE A 238 14.95 -14.17 -1.14
N LEU A 239 15.66 -14.57 -0.08
CA LEU A 239 15.25 -15.72 0.75
C LEU A 239 13.91 -15.48 1.46
N GLN A 240 13.66 -14.25 1.91
CA GLN A 240 12.39 -13.90 2.55
C GLN A 240 11.24 -13.75 1.54
N ALA A 241 11.53 -13.31 0.32
CA ALA A 241 10.61 -13.25 -0.80
C ALA A 241 10.48 -14.59 -1.55
N LEU A 242 11.03 -15.69 -1.03
CA LEU A 242 11.05 -16.97 -1.72
C LEU A 242 9.65 -17.49 -2.02
N LEU A 243 8.69 -17.35 -1.10
CA LEU A 243 7.33 -17.82 -1.32
C LEU A 243 6.63 -17.14 -2.51
N PRO A 244 6.54 -15.79 -2.59
CA PRO A 244 5.97 -15.15 -3.77
C PRO A 244 6.77 -15.42 -5.04
N LEU A 245 8.10 -15.53 -4.97
CA LEU A 245 8.95 -15.91 -6.11
C LEU A 245 8.61 -17.32 -6.63
N LEU A 246 8.50 -18.30 -5.73
CA LEU A 246 8.15 -19.68 -6.09
C LEU A 246 6.74 -19.79 -6.63
N LEU A 247 5.78 -19.02 -6.08
CA LEU A 247 4.43 -18.97 -6.61
C LEU A 247 4.42 -18.44 -8.04
N LEU A 248 5.05 -17.30 -8.30
CA LEU A 248 5.14 -16.77 -9.67
C LEU A 248 5.91 -17.71 -10.60
N GLY A 249 7.02 -18.28 -10.15
CA GLY A 249 7.81 -19.26 -10.91
C GLY A 249 6.99 -20.50 -11.28
N TYR A 250 6.28 -21.09 -10.32
CA TYR A 250 5.39 -22.23 -10.56
C TYR A 250 4.34 -21.89 -11.61
N ILE A 251 3.70 -20.72 -11.50
CA ILE A 251 2.67 -20.26 -12.42
C ILE A 251 3.28 -20.08 -13.83
N LEU A 252 4.44 -19.43 -13.92
CA LEU A 252 5.18 -19.19 -15.17
C LEU A 252 5.77 -20.45 -15.82
N ILE A 253 5.97 -21.55 -15.10
CA ILE A 253 6.47 -22.81 -15.66
C ILE A 253 5.30 -23.72 -16.07
N PHE A 254 4.34 -23.92 -15.16
CA PHE A 254 3.32 -24.97 -15.32
C PHE A 254 1.98 -24.47 -15.85
N LYS A 255 1.73 -23.15 -15.83
CA LYS A 255 0.41 -22.57 -16.17
C LYS A 255 0.51 -21.47 -17.24
N VAL A 256 1.54 -21.49 -18.09
CA VAL A 256 1.82 -20.45 -19.12
C VAL A 256 0.65 -20.20 -20.05
N LYS A 257 0.00 -21.26 -20.53
CA LYS A 257 -1.14 -21.14 -21.46
C LYS A 257 -2.30 -20.38 -20.81
N GLN A 258 -2.57 -20.64 -19.54
CA GLN A 258 -3.60 -19.97 -18.74
C GLN A 258 -3.24 -18.49 -18.54
N ILE A 259 -2.00 -18.18 -18.17
CA ILE A 259 -1.54 -16.80 -17.98
C ILE A 259 -1.62 -16.01 -19.29
N ARG A 260 -1.16 -16.58 -20.41
CA ARG A 260 -1.22 -15.91 -21.72
C ARG A 260 -2.67 -15.55 -22.08
N MET A 261 -3.62 -16.44 -21.77
CA MET A 261 -5.05 -16.16 -21.95
C MET A 261 -5.53 -15.03 -21.04
N VAL A 262 -5.13 -15.02 -19.77
CA VAL A 262 -5.43 -13.92 -18.84
C VAL A 262 -4.86 -12.61 -19.37
N LEU A 263 -3.58 -12.54 -19.69
CA LEU A 263 -2.90 -11.31 -20.16
C LEU A 263 -3.47 -10.78 -21.47
N ARG A 264 -3.80 -11.66 -22.42
CA ARG A 264 -4.40 -11.25 -23.70
C ARG A 264 -5.79 -10.65 -23.51
N ASN A 265 -6.56 -11.18 -22.56
CA ASN A 265 -7.95 -10.81 -22.36
C ASN A 265 -8.16 -9.77 -21.24
N THR A 266 -7.15 -9.53 -20.39
CA THR A 266 -7.22 -8.55 -19.30
C THR A 266 -6.52 -7.27 -19.70
N LYS A 267 -7.29 -6.18 -19.77
CA LYS A 267 -6.76 -4.82 -19.70
C LYS A 267 -6.88 -4.33 -18.26
N GLY A 268 -5.91 -3.56 -17.78
CA GLY A 268 -5.97 -2.90 -16.47
C GLY A 268 -5.08 -3.54 -15.38
N PRO A 269 -5.62 -4.02 -14.23
CA PRO A 269 -4.84 -4.17 -13.00
C PRO A 269 -3.65 -5.16 -13.04
N THR A 270 -3.77 -6.29 -13.74
CA THR A 270 -2.67 -7.28 -13.79
C THR A 270 -1.53 -6.83 -14.70
N PRO A 271 -1.77 -6.37 -15.95
CA PRO A 271 -0.73 -5.72 -16.76
C PRO A 271 -0.07 -4.52 -16.06
N PHE A 272 -0.85 -3.73 -15.32
CA PHE A 272 -0.33 -2.62 -14.50
C PHE A 272 0.73 -3.07 -13.51
N LEU A 273 0.42 -4.10 -12.71
CA LEU A 273 1.37 -4.65 -11.74
C LEU A 273 2.60 -5.28 -12.40
N ILE A 274 2.44 -5.96 -13.54
CA ILE A 274 3.57 -6.54 -14.28
C ILE A 274 4.49 -5.44 -14.81
N LEU A 275 3.93 -4.36 -15.37
CA LEU A 275 4.73 -3.25 -15.87
C LEU A 275 5.50 -2.56 -14.74
N LEU A 276 4.87 -2.40 -13.57
CA LEU A 276 5.57 -1.90 -12.39
C LEU A 276 6.67 -2.87 -11.95
N LEU A 277 6.39 -4.18 -11.84
CA LEU A 277 7.38 -5.18 -11.48
C LEU A 277 8.62 -5.12 -12.41
N LEU A 278 8.40 -4.98 -13.72
CA LEU A 278 9.49 -4.84 -14.67
C LEU A 278 10.25 -3.51 -14.48
N ALA A 279 9.54 -2.40 -14.30
CA ALA A 279 10.16 -1.09 -14.12
C ALA A 279 11.00 -1.01 -12.84
N TYR A 280 10.46 -1.47 -11.71
CA TYR A 280 11.15 -1.53 -10.43
C TYR A 280 12.24 -2.60 -10.41
N GLY A 281 11.99 -3.78 -10.97
CA GLY A 281 12.99 -4.85 -11.11
C GLY A 281 14.24 -4.41 -11.89
N VAL A 282 14.08 -3.68 -13.00
CA VAL A 282 15.21 -3.07 -13.72
C VAL A 282 15.85 -1.96 -12.88
N GLY A 283 15.01 -1.14 -12.22
CA GLY A 283 15.47 -0.05 -11.37
C GLY A 283 16.33 -0.51 -10.18
N ILE A 284 16.10 -1.70 -9.61
CA ILE A 284 16.86 -2.23 -8.46
C ILE A 284 18.37 -2.29 -8.74
N PHE A 285 18.76 -2.57 -9.99
CA PHE A 285 20.19 -2.59 -10.37
C PHE A 285 20.84 -1.21 -10.32
N LEU A 286 20.05 -0.14 -10.43
CA LEU A 286 20.50 1.24 -10.35
C LEU A 286 20.35 1.81 -8.95
N ASN A 287 19.24 1.49 -8.27
CA ASN A 287 18.95 1.92 -6.91
C ASN A 287 18.29 0.79 -6.10
N PRO A 288 19.01 0.20 -5.12
CA PRO A 288 18.48 -0.82 -4.22
C PRO A 288 17.26 -0.40 -3.39
N GLU A 289 17.01 0.89 -3.18
CA GLU A 289 15.86 1.44 -2.44
C GLU A 289 14.50 1.05 -3.01
N LEU A 290 14.49 0.50 -4.22
CA LEU A 290 13.32 0.00 -4.90
C LEU A 290 12.86 -1.38 -4.44
N VAL A 291 13.72 -2.11 -3.73
CA VAL A 291 13.46 -3.48 -3.26
C VAL A 291 12.17 -3.62 -2.44
N PRO A 292 11.84 -2.74 -1.46
CA PRO A 292 10.56 -2.79 -0.76
C PRO A 292 9.34 -2.78 -1.68
N TYR A 293 9.35 -1.88 -2.66
CA TYR A 293 8.25 -1.67 -3.59
C TYR A 293 8.11 -2.85 -4.54
N GLU A 294 9.24 -3.38 -5.02
CA GLU A 294 9.27 -4.58 -5.87
C GLU A 294 8.73 -5.81 -5.12
N VAL A 295 9.19 -6.09 -3.91
CA VAL A 295 8.69 -7.21 -3.09
C VAL A 295 7.19 -7.09 -2.83
N LEU A 296 6.71 -5.86 -2.63
CA LEU A 296 5.29 -5.59 -2.47
C LEU A 296 4.51 -5.91 -3.75
N ILE A 297 4.94 -5.37 -4.90
CA ILE A 297 4.30 -5.63 -6.20
C ILE A 297 4.32 -7.13 -6.50
N LEU A 298 5.46 -7.79 -6.29
CA LEU A 298 5.65 -9.22 -6.49
C LEU A 298 4.65 -10.03 -5.66
N THR A 299 4.50 -9.69 -4.38
CA THR A 299 3.56 -10.38 -3.47
C THR A 299 2.12 -10.18 -3.92
N VAL A 300 1.71 -8.94 -4.21
CA VAL A 300 0.37 -8.61 -4.70
C VAL A 300 0.07 -9.33 -6.02
N LEU A 301 1.03 -9.35 -6.95
CA LEU A 301 0.90 -10.02 -8.23
C LEU A 301 0.76 -11.54 -8.06
N SER A 302 1.56 -12.14 -7.19
CA SER A 302 1.52 -13.57 -6.87
C SER A 302 0.12 -13.99 -6.40
N VAL A 303 -0.43 -13.26 -5.43
CA VAL A 303 -1.77 -13.52 -4.88
C VAL A 303 -2.86 -13.34 -5.96
N ARG A 304 -2.75 -12.31 -6.80
CA ARG A 304 -3.68 -12.11 -7.93
C ARG A 304 -3.62 -13.22 -8.97
N MET A 305 -2.44 -13.79 -9.22
CA MET A 305 -2.30 -14.91 -10.15
C MET A 305 -2.96 -16.18 -9.59
N VAL A 306 -2.86 -16.43 -8.28
CA VAL A 306 -3.59 -17.53 -7.62
C VAL A 306 -5.10 -17.38 -7.82
N TYR A 307 -5.66 -16.18 -7.65
CA TYR A 307 -7.08 -15.92 -7.92
C TYR A 307 -7.47 -16.27 -9.36
N HIS A 308 -6.71 -15.78 -10.35
CA HIS A 308 -7.01 -16.02 -11.76
C HIS A 308 -6.97 -17.51 -12.11
N LEU A 309 -6.01 -18.26 -11.56
CA LEU A 309 -5.93 -19.71 -11.77
C LEU A 309 -7.13 -20.45 -11.18
N ARG A 310 -7.50 -20.14 -9.93
CA ARG A 310 -8.70 -20.70 -9.28
C ARG A 310 -9.95 -20.46 -10.14
N ASN A 311 -10.15 -19.24 -10.62
CA ASN A 311 -11.32 -18.89 -11.42
C ASN A 311 -11.38 -19.64 -12.75
N ILE A 312 -10.24 -19.79 -13.44
CA ILE A 312 -10.16 -20.57 -14.69
C ILE A 312 -10.51 -22.04 -14.43
N GLU A 313 -9.98 -22.64 -13.37
CA GLU A 313 -10.24 -24.04 -13.02
C GLU A 313 -11.72 -24.27 -12.67
N SER A 314 -12.33 -23.37 -11.87
CA SER A 314 -13.75 -23.43 -11.55
C SER A 314 -14.68 -23.32 -12.77
N ARG A 315 -14.30 -22.53 -13.79
CA ARG A 315 -15.06 -22.44 -15.05
C ARG A 315 -15.00 -23.73 -15.84
N ARG A 316 -13.81 -24.34 -15.97
CA ARG A 316 -13.63 -25.62 -16.68
C ARG A 316 -14.37 -26.78 -16.02
N VAL A 317 -14.49 -26.77 -14.69
CA VAL A 317 -15.29 -27.78 -13.97
C VAL A 317 -16.77 -27.60 -14.29
N ARG A 318 -17.29 -26.37 -14.23
CA ARG A 318 -18.70 -26.08 -14.61
C ARG A 318 -19.01 -26.46 -16.05
N GLU A 319 -18.13 -26.13 -17.00
CA GLU A 319 -18.33 -26.49 -18.41
C GLU A 319 -18.31 -28.01 -18.66
N ARG A 320 -17.58 -28.79 -17.84
CA ARG A 320 -17.60 -30.25 -17.94
C ARG A 320 -18.89 -30.85 -17.41
N VAL A 321 -19.41 -30.34 -16.29
CA VAL A 321 -20.69 -30.78 -15.70
C VAL A 321 -21.87 -30.49 -16.63
N LEU A 322 -21.84 -29.39 -17.39
CA LEU A 322 -22.92 -29.05 -18.33
C LEU A 322 -22.91 -29.90 -19.62
N ARG A 323 -21.86 -30.69 -19.87
CA ARG A 323 -21.72 -31.54 -21.06
C ARG A 323 -22.02 -33.01 -20.78
N THR A 324 -22.18 -33.39 -19.52
CA THR A 324 -22.57 -34.72 -19.05
C THR A 324 -24.04 -34.74 -18.71
#